data_AF-A0A9D3LNL2-F1
#
_entry.id   AF-A0A9D3LNL2-F1
#
_cell.length_a   1.000
_cell.length_b   1.000
_cell.length_c   1.000
_cell.angle_alpha   90.00
_cell.angle_beta   90.00
_cell.angle_gamma   90.00
#
_symmetry.space_group_name_H-M   'P 1'
#
loop_
_entity.id
_entity.type
_entity.pdbx_description
1 polymer ?
#
loop_
_entity_poly.entity_id
_entity_poly.type
_entity_poly.pdbx_seq_one_letter_code
_entity_poly.pdbx_strand_id
1 'polypeptide(L)'
;MSPNCKLQRLGLGWCNLTEGCCDVLASVLHSPHSELRDLELRDNELQDSGVRALSAGLEDPHCKLQRLGLSGCRVTQRGCDSLASALCSNPSHLRELDLRYNHPGDSGVRALSAAKLDTLTLLVDHGGENRTKPGPRKYGCQLTLDPNTAYRYLSLSEGNRKVTHIPEREEQPYPDHPERFQYWRHVVCRESVCERCSWEAEFSVSEMGQVSIAVTDKGISRKGRGSDYRFGWKKNSWSLECFKLSYSVWHNKNQTDIPAPPPPTAEQECVMMMVEECVCTG
;
A
#
# COMPACT_ATOMS: atom_id res chain seq x y z
N MET A 1 -30.31 -2.52 19.13
CA MET A 1 -29.19 -1.58 19.39
C MET A 1 -29.58 -0.71 20.58
N SER A 2 -28.64 -0.42 21.50
CA SER A 2 -28.94 0.33 22.73
C SER A 2 -29.34 1.78 22.40
N PRO A 3 -30.47 2.31 22.92
CA PRO A 3 -31.03 3.61 22.53
C PRO A 3 -30.17 4.83 22.91
N ASN A 4 -29.03 4.62 23.59
CA ASN A 4 -28.13 5.68 24.06
C ASN A 4 -26.76 5.72 23.36
N CYS A 5 -26.55 4.94 22.30
CA CYS A 5 -25.27 4.97 21.58
C CYS A 5 -25.19 6.19 20.64
N LYS A 6 -24.48 7.24 21.07
CA LYS A 6 -24.24 8.46 20.27
C LYS A 6 -22.88 8.39 19.59
N LEU A 7 -22.76 7.57 18.55
CA LEU A 7 -21.52 7.46 17.80
C LEU A 7 -21.28 8.77 17.01
N GLN A 8 -20.24 9.51 17.39
CA GLN A 8 -19.89 10.78 16.74
C GLN A 8 -18.70 10.67 15.80
N ARG A 9 -17.84 9.67 16.00
CA ARG A 9 -16.65 9.44 15.16
C ARG A 9 -16.57 7.98 14.78
N LEU A 10 -16.39 7.72 13.49
CA LEU A 10 -16.24 6.39 12.93
C LEU A 10 -15.00 6.37 12.04
N GLY A 11 -13.96 5.68 12.49
CA GLY A 11 -12.76 5.42 11.70
C GLY A 11 -12.82 4.03 11.09
N LEU A 12 -12.93 3.98 9.77
CA LEU A 12 -12.90 2.75 8.96
C LEU A 12 -11.81 2.83 7.90
N GLY A 13 -10.78 3.64 8.14
CA GLY A 13 -9.61 3.67 7.28
C GLY A 13 -8.94 2.30 7.24
N TRP A 14 -8.43 1.90 6.08
CA TRP A 14 -7.66 0.66 5.91
C TRP A 14 -8.47 -0.62 6.17
N CYS A 15 -9.80 -0.54 6.10
CA CYS A 15 -10.70 -1.67 6.35
C CYS A 15 -11.04 -2.50 5.09
N ASN A 16 -10.37 -2.23 3.96
CA ASN A 16 -10.63 -2.90 2.69
C ASN A 16 -12.10 -2.80 2.23
N LEU A 17 -12.74 -1.66 2.54
CA LEU A 17 -14.11 -1.38 2.11
C LEU A 17 -14.14 -1.14 0.60
N THR A 18 -15.22 -1.58 -0.04
CA THR A 18 -15.49 -1.34 -1.46
C THR A 18 -16.70 -0.41 -1.59
N GLU A 19 -17.03 0.00 -2.82
CA GLU A 19 -18.20 0.82 -3.13
C GLU A 19 -19.51 0.24 -2.57
N GLY A 20 -19.63 -1.08 -2.44
CA GLY A 20 -20.84 -1.74 -1.93
C GLY A 20 -21.13 -1.45 -0.45
N CYS A 21 -20.14 -0.99 0.32
CA CYS A 21 -20.35 -0.59 1.71
C CYS A 21 -20.91 0.84 1.84
N CYS A 22 -20.80 1.66 0.79
CA CYS A 22 -21.17 3.06 0.85
C CYS A 22 -22.67 3.30 0.95
N ASP A 23 -23.51 2.39 0.45
CA ASP A 23 -24.97 2.49 0.62
C ASP A 23 -25.36 2.36 2.11
N VAL A 24 -24.70 1.47 2.83
CA VAL A 24 -24.90 1.30 4.27
C VAL A 24 -24.45 2.56 5.01
N LEU A 25 -23.26 3.09 4.69
CA LEU A 25 -22.77 4.33 5.30
C LEU A 25 -23.68 5.52 4.96
N ALA A 26 -24.16 5.63 3.73
CA ALA A 26 -25.11 6.66 3.31
C ALA A 26 -26.42 6.56 4.11
N SER A 27 -26.93 5.34 4.38
CA SER A 27 -28.12 5.16 5.21
C SER A 27 -27.92 5.66 6.66
N VAL A 28 -26.69 5.56 7.19
CA VAL A 28 -26.34 6.14 8.50
C VAL A 28 -26.32 7.67 8.44
N LEU A 29 -25.89 8.26 7.33
CA LEU A 29 -25.89 9.73 7.14
C LEU A 29 -27.31 10.30 7.00
N HIS A 30 -28.22 9.58 6.33
CA HIS A 30 -29.64 9.93 6.22
C HIS A 30 -30.42 9.77 7.54
N SER A 31 -29.91 8.98 8.48
CA SER A 31 -30.66 8.69 9.69
C SER A 31 -30.77 9.94 10.57
N PRO A 32 -31.98 10.42 10.92
CA PRO A 32 -32.15 11.62 11.75
C PRO A 32 -31.62 11.41 13.18
N HIS A 33 -31.50 10.15 13.60
CA HIS A 33 -30.94 9.75 14.89
C HIS A 33 -29.41 9.64 14.87
N SER A 34 -28.78 9.76 13.70
CA SER A 34 -27.34 9.76 13.59
C SER A 34 -26.77 11.01 14.26
N GLU A 35 -25.74 10.77 15.09
CA GLU A 35 -24.93 11.82 15.67
C GLU A 35 -23.52 11.86 15.09
N LEU A 36 -23.30 11.17 13.97
CA LEU A 36 -22.00 11.11 13.33
C LEU A 36 -21.56 12.50 12.87
N ARG A 37 -20.37 12.91 13.30
CA ARG A 37 -19.71 14.17 12.95
C ARG A 37 -18.42 13.94 12.16
N ASP A 38 -17.83 12.76 12.28
CA ASP A 38 -16.53 12.43 11.69
C ASP A 38 -16.57 11.02 11.11
N LEU A 39 -16.28 10.92 9.82
CA LEU A 39 -16.22 9.67 9.09
C LEU A 39 -14.89 9.62 8.34
N GLU A 40 -13.99 8.78 8.82
CA GLU A 40 -12.66 8.56 8.23
C GLU A 40 -12.66 7.24 7.46
N LEU A 41 -12.52 7.31 6.14
CA LEU A 41 -12.58 6.17 5.22
C LEU A 41 -11.30 6.00 4.40
N ARG A 42 -10.20 6.67 4.77
CA ARG A 42 -8.94 6.65 4.02
C ARG A 42 -8.48 5.26 3.62
N ASP A 43 -7.88 5.18 2.44
CA ASP A 43 -7.25 4.00 1.87
C ASP A 43 -8.18 2.77 1.77
N ASN A 44 -9.44 3.02 1.38
CA ASN A 44 -10.41 2.01 0.92
C ASN A 44 -10.63 2.10 -0.60
N GLU A 45 -11.29 1.12 -1.20
CA GLU A 45 -11.59 1.08 -2.65
C GLU A 45 -13.01 1.57 -2.96
N LEU A 46 -13.35 2.77 -2.49
CA LEU A 46 -14.72 3.28 -2.63
C LEU A 46 -15.05 3.74 -4.05
N GLN A 47 -14.06 4.24 -4.79
CA GLN A 47 -14.20 4.72 -6.17
C GLN A 47 -15.27 5.83 -6.30
N ASP A 48 -15.58 6.25 -7.53
CA ASP A 48 -16.58 7.29 -7.78
C ASP A 48 -18.01 6.84 -7.42
N SER A 49 -18.33 5.55 -7.57
CA SER A 49 -19.65 4.99 -7.25
C SER A 49 -19.94 5.03 -5.75
N GLY A 50 -18.98 4.62 -4.92
CA GLY A 50 -19.11 4.70 -3.46
C GLY A 50 -19.20 6.15 -2.98
N VAL A 51 -18.39 7.05 -3.55
CA VAL A 51 -18.47 8.49 -3.25
C VAL A 51 -19.81 9.08 -3.66
N ARG A 52 -20.40 8.65 -4.78
CA ARG A 52 -21.75 9.07 -5.18
C ARG A 52 -22.81 8.64 -4.16
N ALA A 53 -22.74 7.41 -3.67
CA ALA A 53 -23.65 6.93 -2.62
C ALA A 53 -23.49 7.75 -1.32
N LEU A 54 -22.25 8.03 -0.90
CA LEU A 54 -21.98 8.91 0.25
C LEU A 54 -22.51 10.33 0.01
N SER A 55 -22.37 10.86 -1.21
CA SER A 55 -22.85 12.19 -1.59
C SER A 55 -24.36 12.31 -1.41
N ALA A 56 -25.13 11.28 -1.79
CA ALA A 56 -26.58 11.25 -1.52
C ALA A 56 -26.89 11.34 -0.02
N GLY A 57 -26.06 10.72 0.84
CA GLY A 57 -26.17 10.88 2.30
C GLY A 57 -25.81 12.27 2.83
N LEU A 58 -24.90 12.99 2.16
CA LEU A 58 -24.55 14.37 2.49
C LEU A 58 -25.62 15.37 2.05
N GLU A 59 -26.42 15.01 1.03
CA GLU A 59 -27.56 15.82 0.58
C GLU A 59 -28.71 15.83 1.59
N ASP A 60 -28.75 14.89 2.54
CA ASP A 60 -29.81 14.86 3.55
C ASP A 60 -29.72 16.08 4.51
N PRO A 61 -30.80 16.87 4.67
CA PRO A 61 -30.82 18.01 5.58
C PRO A 61 -30.55 17.68 7.06
N HIS A 62 -30.71 16.42 7.47
CA HIS A 62 -30.42 15.93 8.80
C HIS A 62 -28.98 15.42 8.96
N CYS A 63 -28.18 15.39 7.88
CA CYS A 63 -26.80 14.96 7.93
C CYS A 63 -25.96 15.97 8.73
N LYS A 64 -25.41 15.53 9.86
CA LYS A 64 -24.63 16.39 10.77
C LYS A 64 -23.11 16.27 10.56
N LEU A 65 -22.67 15.59 9.50
CA LEU A 65 -21.26 15.28 9.27
C LEU A 65 -20.44 16.57 9.11
N GLN A 66 -19.33 16.66 9.83
CA GLN A 66 -18.42 17.81 9.85
C GLN A 66 -17.07 17.48 9.19
N ARG A 67 -16.62 16.23 9.27
CA ARG A 67 -15.38 15.76 8.65
C ARG A 67 -15.60 14.49 7.86
N LEU A 68 -15.08 14.48 6.64
CA LEU A 68 -15.09 13.31 5.76
C LEU A 68 -13.68 13.07 5.23
N GLY A 69 -13.07 11.97 5.67
CA GLY A 69 -11.78 11.49 5.19
C GLY A 69 -11.95 10.51 4.05
N LEU A 70 -11.49 10.87 2.86
CA LEU A 70 -11.51 10.05 1.65
C LEU A 70 -10.12 9.91 1.02
N SER A 71 -9.06 10.19 1.79
CA SER A 71 -7.69 10.13 1.31
C SER A 71 -7.39 8.75 0.72
N GLY A 72 -6.94 8.68 -0.54
CA GLY A 72 -6.62 7.42 -1.20
C GLY A 72 -7.82 6.53 -1.53
N CYS A 73 -9.04 7.06 -1.67
CA CYS A 73 -10.23 6.26 -1.99
C CYS A 73 -10.47 5.98 -3.48
N ARG A 74 -9.46 6.24 -4.35
CA ARG A 74 -9.54 6.12 -5.82
C ARG A 74 -10.63 7.02 -6.43
N VAL A 75 -10.82 8.20 -5.83
CA VAL A 75 -11.79 9.20 -6.27
C VAL A 75 -11.24 9.94 -7.49
N THR A 76 -12.05 10.07 -8.52
CA THR A 76 -11.72 10.84 -9.73
C THR A 76 -12.54 12.14 -9.78
N GLN A 77 -12.45 12.87 -10.90
CA GLN A 77 -13.31 14.01 -11.17
C GLN A 77 -14.81 13.67 -10.96
N ARG A 78 -15.28 12.49 -11.39
CA ARG A 78 -16.71 12.15 -11.32
C ARG A 78 -17.24 12.04 -9.88
N GLY A 79 -16.43 11.49 -8.98
CA GLY A 79 -16.75 11.48 -7.55
C GLY A 79 -16.74 12.88 -6.96
N CYS A 80 -15.79 13.73 -7.38
CA CYS A 80 -15.73 15.12 -6.94
C CYS A 80 -16.93 15.96 -7.42
N ASP A 81 -17.42 15.73 -8.64
CA ASP A 81 -18.62 16.38 -9.16
C ASP A 81 -19.86 16.00 -8.32
N SER A 82 -19.94 14.73 -7.88
CA SER A 82 -21.02 14.24 -7.01
C SER A 82 -20.97 14.92 -5.63
N LEU A 83 -19.76 15.02 -5.04
CA LEU A 83 -19.54 15.72 -3.77
C LEU A 83 -19.88 17.21 -3.89
N ALA A 84 -19.41 17.88 -4.95
CA ALA A 84 -19.67 19.30 -5.18
C ALA A 84 -21.16 19.59 -5.33
N SER A 85 -21.90 18.72 -6.03
CA SER A 85 -23.36 18.81 -6.11
C SER A 85 -24.00 18.72 -4.73
N ALA A 86 -23.63 17.71 -3.94
CA ALA A 86 -24.18 17.51 -2.59
C ALA A 86 -23.93 18.72 -1.66
N LEU A 87 -22.73 19.28 -1.72
CA LEU A 87 -22.33 20.44 -0.92
C LEU A 87 -23.04 21.74 -1.35
N CYS A 88 -23.50 21.84 -2.60
CA CYS A 88 -24.28 22.97 -3.10
C CYS A 88 -25.79 22.85 -2.79
N SER A 89 -26.32 21.63 -2.68
CA SER A 89 -27.77 21.38 -2.60
C SER A 89 -28.41 21.81 -1.28
N ASN A 90 -27.66 21.79 -0.17
CA ASN A 90 -28.14 22.12 1.17
C ASN A 90 -27.05 22.82 1.99
N PRO A 91 -27.40 23.56 3.07
CA PRO A 91 -26.40 24.10 3.98
C PRO A 91 -25.63 22.94 4.63
N SER A 92 -24.49 22.59 4.06
CA SER A 92 -23.67 21.50 4.54
C SER A 92 -23.06 21.85 5.90
N HIS A 93 -23.07 20.89 6.82
CA HIS A 93 -22.32 20.98 8.07
C HIS A 93 -20.85 20.61 7.90
N LEU A 94 -20.45 20.16 6.70
CA LEU A 94 -19.09 19.73 6.40
C LEU A 94 -18.12 20.92 6.49
N ARG A 95 -17.09 20.75 7.31
CA ARG A 95 -16.00 21.71 7.55
C ARG A 95 -14.65 21.20 7.08
N GLU A 96 -14.48 19.90 6.91
CA GLU A 96 -13.25 19.30 6.41
C GLU A 96 -13.56 18.16 5.43
N LEU A 97 -12.91 18.21 4.27
CA LEU A 97 -12.95 17.16 3.26
C LEU A 97 -11.52 16.83 2.86
N ASP A 98 -11.06 15.63 3.21
CA ASP A 98 -9.74 15.14 2.83
C ASP A 98 -9.80 14.24 1.61
N LEU A 99 -9.25 14.72 0.50
CA LEU A 99 -9.15 14.02 -0.77
C LEU A 99 -7.69 13.80 -1.21
N ARG A 100 -6.71 13.92 -0.30
CA ARG A 100 -5.30 13.63 -0.60
C ARG A 100 -5.12 12.23 -1.20
N TYR A 101 -4.09 12.07 -2.03
CA TYR A 101 -3.77 10.80 -2.69
C TYR A 101 -4.91 10.22 -3.56
N ASN A 102 -5.81 11.07 -4.06
CA ASN A 102 -6.79 10.75 -5.10
C ASN A 102 -6.43 11.44 -6.43
N HIS A 103 -7.32 11.33 -7.43
CA HIS A 103 -7.13 11.93 -8.76
C HIS A 103 -8.31 12.83 -9.17
N PRO A 104 -8.64 13.89 -8.40
CA PRO A 104 -9.80 14.75 -8.66
C PRO A 104 -9.70 15.51 -10.00
N GLY A 105 -8.49 15.71 -10.53
CA GLY A 105 -8.23 16.58 -11.67
C GLY A 105 -8.51 18.06 -11.38
N ASP A 106 -8.03 18.95 -12.24
CA ASP A 106 -8.21 20.40 -12.08
C ASP A 106 -9.69 20.81 -12.04
N SER A 107 -10.51 20.13 -12.83
CA SER A 107 -11.96 20.31 -12.91
C SER A 107 -12.66 19.92 -11.62
N GLY A 108 -12.34 18.76 -11.03
CA GLY A 108 -12.94 18.31 -9.77
C GLY A 108 -12.55 19.22 -8.60
N VAL A 109 -11.28 19.65 -8.53
CA VAL A 109 -10.81 20.63 -7.54
C VAL A 109 -11.56 21.96 -7.69
N ARG A 110 -11.74 22.43 -8.94
CA ARG A 110 -12.50 23.65 -9.22
C ARG A 110 -13.96 23.53 -8.82
N ALA A 111 -14.61 22.39 -9.09
CA ALA A 111 -15.99 22.14 -8.72
C ALA A 111 -16.18 22.19 -7.19
N LEU A 112 -15.31 21.51 -6.44
CA LEU A 112 -15.33 21.51 -4.98
C LEU A 112 -15.03 22.89 -4.38
N SER A 113 -14.06 23.61 -4.95
CA SER A 113 -13.72 24.98 -4.50
C SER A 113 -14.85 25.97 -4.80
N ALA A 114 -15.59 25.77 -5.90
CA ALA A 114 -16.71 26.61 -6.28
C ALA A 114 -17.98 26.36 -5.44
N ALA A 115 -18.04 25.27 -4.67
CA ALA A 115 -19.20 24.95 -3.82
C ALA A 115 -19.42 25.94 -2.65
N LYS A 116 -18.60 27.01 -2.54
CA LYS A 116 -18.81 28.19 -1.66
C LYS A 116 -19.18 27.87 -0.21
N LEU A 117 -18.53 26.88 0.38
CA LEU A 117 -18.52 26.73 1.83
C LEU A 117 -17.35 27.57 2.35
N ASP A 118 -17.61 28.82 2.75
CA ASP A 118 -16.61 29.78 3.28
C ASP A 118 -15.78 29.23 4.46
N THR A 119 -16.21 28.10 5.03
CA THR A 119 -15.60 27.42 6.18
C THR A 119 -15.04 26.02 5.87
N LEU A 120 -15.19 25.52 4.63
CA LEU A 120 -14.73 24.17 4.28
C LEU A 120 -13.23 24.18 4.02
N THR A 121 -12.50 23.41 4.84
CA THR A 121 -11.10 23.08 4.60
C THR A 121 -11.05 21.90 3.64
N LEU A 122 -10.64 22.15 2.41
CA LEU A 122 -10.44 21.13 1.38
C LEU A 122 -8.96 20.73 1.34
N LEU A 123 -8.64 19.47 1.66
CA LEU A 123 -7.29 18.94 1.56
C LEU A 123 -7.15 18.14 0.27
N VAL A 124 -6.36 18.65 -0.68
CA VAL A 124 -6.03 17.94 -1.92
C VAL A 124 -4.52 17.94 -2.08
N ASP A 125 -3.99 16.75 -2.29
CA ASP A 125 -2.67 16.53 -2.85
C ASP A 125 -2.84 15.39 -3.85
N HIS A 126 -2.36 15.59 -5.08
CA HIS A 126 -2.59 14.64 -6.17
C HIS A 126 -1.80 13.36 -5.91
N GLY A 127 -2.49 12.23 -5.83
CA GLY A 127 -1.84 10.94 -6.00
C GLY A 127 -1.40 10.80 -7.44
N GLY A 128 -0.14 10.44 -7.69
CA GLY A 128 0.31 10.04 -9.03
C GLY A 128 -0.58 8.92 -9.61
N GLU A 129 -0.57 8.72 -10.93
CA GLU A 129 -1.50 7.82 -11.65
C GLU A 129 -1.66 6.42 -11.03
N ASN A 130 -0.59 5.90 -10.40
CA ASN A 130 -0.63 4.61 -9.70
C ASN A 130 -1.74 4.55 -8.64
N ARG A 131 -2.09 5.66 -7.97
CA ARG A 131 -3.16 5.71 -6.95
C ARG A 131 -4.57 5.44 -7.51
N THR A 132 -4.74 5.42 -8.84
CA THR A 132 -6.01 5.06 -9.50
C THR A 132 -6.16 3.55 -9.70
N LYS A 133 -5.06 2.78 -9.65
CA LYS A 133 -5.07 1.33 -9.84
C LYS A 133 -5.75 0.63 -8.66
N PRO A 134 -6.52 -0.44 -8.90
CA PRO A 134 -7.10 -1.26 -7.83
C PRO A 134 -6.03 -2.07 -7.09
N GLY A 135 -6.35 -2.46 -5.87
CA GLY A 135 -5.58 -3.41 -5.09
C GLY A 135 -4.16 -2.93 -4.78
N PRO A 136 -3.23 -3.88 -4.58
CA PRO A 136 -1.85 -3.57 -4.22
C PRO A 136 -1.16 -2.63 -5.19
N ARG A 137 -1.45 -2.73 -6.50
CA ARG A 137 -0.87 -1.88 -7.55
C ARG A 137 -1.07 -0.38 -7.32
N LYS A 138 -2.05 0.01 -6.49
CA LYS A 138 -2.24 1.37 -5.98
C LYS A 138 -0.97 1.93 -5.32
N TYR A 139 -0.22 1.06 -4.65
CA TYR A 139 0.98 1.35 -3.88
C TYR A 139 2.25 0.89 -4.61
N GLY A 140 2.18 0.74 -5.93
CA GLY A 140 3.29 0.29 -6.77
C GLY A 140 4.56 1.12 -6.53
N CYS A 141 5.60 0.46 -6.03
CA CYS A 141 6.92 1.03 -5.83
C CYS A 141 7.88 0.53 -6.90
N GLN A 142 8.79 1.40 -7.31
CA GLN A 142 9.95 0.98 -8.09
C GLN A 142 11.12 0.79 -7.14
N LEU A 143 11.68 -0.41 -7.13
CA LEU A 143 12.83 -0.76 -6.32
C LEU A 143 14.02 -1.03 -7.23
N THR A 144 15.20 -0.58 -6.82
CA THR A 144 16.47 -0.82 -7.52
C THR A 144 17.49 -1.42 -6.56
N LEU A 145 18.15 -2.49 -7.00
CA LEU A 145 19.16 -3.18 -6.20
C LEU A 145 20.39 -2.29 -6.03
N ASP A 146 20.95 -2.25 -4.83
CA ASP A 146 22.15 -1.47 -4.54
C ASP A 146 23.44 -2.28 -4.81
N PRO A 147 24.23 -1.92 -5.85
CA PRO A 147 25.50 -2.59 -6.12
C PRO A 147 26.52 -2.47 -5.00
N ASN A 148 26.38 -1.50 -4.10
CA ASN A 148 27.26 -1.33 -2.94
C ASN A 148 27.01 -2.36 -1.84
N THR A 149 25.84 -3.00 -1.84
CA THR A 149 25.49 -4.04 -0.87
C THR A 149 25.67 -5.45 -1.43
N ALA A 150 25.58 -5.60 -2.75
CA ALA A 150 25.58 -6.89 -3.43
C ALA A 150 26.78 -7.78 -3.07
N TYR A 151 26.49 -9.01 -2.70
CA TYR A 151 27.50 -10.07 -2.59
C TYR A 151 28.24 -10.26 -3.93
N ARG A 152 29.54 -10.56 -3.88
CA ARG A 152 30.43 -10.50 -5.06
C ARG A 152 30.12 -11.55 -6.14
N TYR A 153 29.37 -12.59 -5.81
CA TYR A 153 28.89 -13.60 -6.76
C TYR A 153 27.43 -13.39 -7.18
N LEU A 154 26.93 -12.15 -7.08
CA LEU A 154 25.66 -11.72 -7.64
C LEU A 154 25.93 -10.69 -8.73
N SER A 155 25.53 -11.00 -9.96
CA SER A 155 25.56 -10.06 -11.08
C SER A 155 24.27 -9.25 -11.12
N LEU A 156 24.38 -7.93 -11.21
CA LEU A 156 23.26 -7.00 -11.35
C LEU A 156 23.15 -6.51 -12.80
N SER A 157 21.94 -6.53 -13.35
CA SER A 157 21.69 -6.11 -14.73
C SER A 157 20.33 -5.39 -14.87
N GLU A 158 19.98 -4.99 -16.10
CA GLU A 158 18.71 -4.32 -16.42
C GLU A 158 18.45 -3.03 -15.60
N GLY A 159 19.52 -2.25 -15.40
CA GLY A 159 19.47 -1.06 -14.54
C GLY A 159 19.32 -1.42 -13.05
N ASN A 160 19.96 -2.50 -12.61
CA ASN A 160 19.90 -3.06 -11.25
C ASN A 160 18.50 -3.52 -10.83
N ARG A 161 17.69 -4.00 -11.78
CA ARG A 161 16.39 -4.62 -11.50
C ARG A 161 16.40 -6.14 -11.60
N LYS A 162 17.49 -6.71 -12.11
CA LYS A 162 17.71 -8.14 -12.19
C LYS A 162 18.97 -8.52 -11.43
N VAL A 163 18.88 -9.63 -10.70
CA VAL A 163 20.02 -10.27 -10.02
C VAL A 163 20.15 -11.71 -10.46
N THR A 164 21.38 -12.14 -10.73
CA THR A 164 21.67 -13.52 -11.10
C THR A 164 22.87 -14.01 -10.31
N HIS A 165 22.76 -15.22 -9.77
CA HIS A 165 23.91 -15.88 -9.15
C HIS A 165 24.84 -16.40 -10.25
N ILE A 166 26.13 -16.08 -10.12
CA ILE A 166 27.16 -16.49 -11.08
C ILE A 166 28.15 -17.47 -10.43
N PRO A 167 28.88 -18.27 -11.22
CA PRO A 167 29.87 -19.19 -10.68
C PRO A 167 30.96 -18.48 -9.85
N GLU A 168 31.53 -19.18 -8.87
CA GLU A 168 32.56 -18.62 -7.97
C GLU A 168 33.86 -18.21 -8.68
N ARG A 169 34.01 -18.55 -9.96
CA ARG A 169 35.17 -18.16 -10.78
C ARG A 169 34.98 -16.81 -11.47
N GLU A 170 33.78 -16.24 -11.42
CA GLU A 170 33.37 -15.04 -12.15
C GLU A 170 33.04 -13.88 -11.19
N GLU A 171 33.80 -13.77 -10.09
CA GLU A 171 33.59 -12.73 -9.08
C GLU A 171 33.41 -11.34 -9.72
N GLN A 172 32.31 -10.66 -9.38
CA GLN A 172 32.05 -9.34 -9.90
C GLN A 172 33.07 -8.34 -9.35
N PRO A 173 33.59 -7.43 -10.19
CA PRO A 173 34.62 -6.45 -9.82
C PRO A 173 34.04 -5.27 -9.02
N TYR A 174 33.13 -5.54 -8.08
CA TYR A 174 32.55 -4.52 -7.23
C TYR A 174 33.62 -3.93 -6.29
N PRO A 175 33.68 -2.60 -6.11
CA PRO A 175 34.56 -1.97 -5.14
C PRO A 175 34.28 -2.45 -3.71
N ASP A 176 35.30 -2.46 -2.86
CA ASP A 176 35.08 -2.66 -1.43
C ASP A 176 34.16 -1.57 -0.87
N HIS A 177 33.21 -1.98 -0.04
CA HIS A 177 32.23 -1.07 0.54
C HIS A 177 31.80 -1.57 1.94
N PRO A 178 31.61 -0.70 2.95
CA PRO A 178 31.22 -1.10 4.30
C PRO A 178 29.88 -1.85 4.34
N GLU A 179 28.94 -1.48 3.47
CA GLU A 179 27.62 -2.11 3.37
C GLU A 179 27.59 -3.43 2.59
N ARG A 180 28.71 -3.86 2.01
CA ARG A 180 28.77 -5.05 1.16
C ARG A 180 28.61 -6.31 2.00
N PHE A 181 27.68 -7.18 1.59
CA PHE A 181 27.59 -8.52 2.15
C PHE A 181 28.82 -9.35 1.77
N GLN A 182 29.46 -9.97 2.76
CA GLN A 182 30.71 -10.73 2.56
C GLN A 182 30.54 -12.25 2.59
N TYR A 183 29.44 -12.76 3.14
CA TYR A 183 29.24 -14.21 3.34
C TYR A 183 27.92 -14.70 2.80
N TRP A 184 26.84 -13.96 3.07
CA TRP A 184 25.52 -14.31 2.57
C TRP A 184 25.31 -13.74 1.18
N ARG A 185 24.70 -14.55 0.30
CA ARG A 185 24.37 -14.22 -1.10
C ARG A 185 23.20 -13.23 -1.15
N HIS A 186 23.37 -12.07 -0.56
CA HIS A 186 22.35 -11.03 -0.42
C HIS A 186 22.69 -9.79 -1.22
N VAL A 187 21.64 -9.04 -1.53
CA VAL A 187 21.65 -7.67 -2.02
C VAL A 187 20.40 -7.00 -1.46
N VAL A 188 20.47 -5.71 -1.13
CA VAL A 188 19.28 -4.92 -0.72
C VAL A 188 19.02 -3.82 -1.72
N CYS A 189 17.77 -3.34 -1.74
CA CYS A 189 17.40 -2.18 -2.56
C CYS A 189 17.97 -0.88 -1.99
N ARG A 190 18.14 0.13 -2.86
CA ARG A 190 18.57 1.47 -2.48
C ARG A 190 17.47 2.22 -1.72
N GLU A 191 16.24 2.03 -2.18
CA GLU A 191 15.07 2.66 -1.64
C GLU A 191 14.75 2.06 -0.27
N SER A 192 14.45 2.92 0.69
CA SER A 192 13.78 2.52 1.93
C SER A 192 12.30 2.77 1.72
N VAL A 193 11.49 1.75 1.93
CA VAL A 193 10.05 1.91 1.85
C VAL A 193 9.55 2.52 3.17
N CYS A 194 8.82 3.62 3.06
CA CYS A 194 8.06 4.21 4.15
C CYS A 194 6.59 4.26 3.71
N GLU A 195 5.66 3.99 4.63
CA GLU A 195 4.22 3.77 4.35
C GLU A 195 3.89 2.45 3.64
N ARG A 196 2.75 2.38 2.93
CA ARG A 196 2.31 1.18 2.20
C ARG A 196 2.98 1.16 0.83
N CYS A 197 3.63 0.04 0.54
CA CYS A 197 4.37 -0.18 -0.68
C CYS A 197 4.04 -1.58 -1.23
N SER A 198 3.81 -1.68 -2.53
CA SER A 198 3.68 -2.96 -3.23
C SER A 198 4.74 -3.07 -4.30
N TRP A 199 5.37 -4.22 -4.42
CA TRP A 199 6.32 -4.50 -5.49
C TRP A 199 6.17 -5.95 -5.93
N GLU A 200 6.52 -6.18 -7.19
CA GLU A 200 6.47 -7.49 -7.81
C GLU A 200 7.90 -7.92 -8.14
N ALA A 201 8.24 -9.17 -7.88
CA ALA A 201 9.51 -9.77 -8.27
C ALA A 201 9.27 -11.08 -9.01
N GLU A 202 9.94 -11.22 -10.15
CA GLU A 202 9.99 -12.45 -10.91
C GLU A 202 11.21 -13.26 -10.48
N PHE A 203 11.04 -14.57 -10.30
CA PHE A 203 12.14 -15.46 -10.00
C PHE A 203 12.10 -16.74 -10.82
N SER A 204 13.28 -17.31 -11.03
CA SER A 204 13.48 -18.62 -11.63
C SER A 204 14.51 -19.39 -10.81
N VAL A 205 14.23 -20.67 -10.54
CA VAL A 205 15.07 -21.56 -9.74
C VAL A 205 15.22 -22.91 -10.45
N SER A 206 16.40 -23.50 -10.33
CA SER A 206 16.62 -24.89 -10.73
C SER A 206 15.96 -25.86 -9.75
N GLU A 207 15.95 -27.17 -10.06
CA GLU A 207 15.38 -28.23 -9.21
C GLU A 207 15.85 -28.18 -7.75
N MET A 208 17.12 -27.82 -7.53
CA MET A 208 17.73 -27.72 -6.19
C MET A 208 18.06 -26.26 -5.82
N GLY A 209 17.60 -25.31 -6.62
CA GLY A 209 17.83 -23.88 -6.41
C GLY A 209 16.83 -23.26 -5.44
N GLN A 210 17.22 -22.14 -4.84
CA GLN A 210 16.33 -21.32 -4.02
C GLN A 210 16.58 -19.84 -4.27
N VAL A 211 15.53 -19.04 -4.17
CA VAL A 211 15.59 -17.58 -4.10
C VAL A 211 14.89 -17.13 -2.82
N SER A 212 15.47 -16.13 -2.15
CA SER A 212 14.87 -15.52 -0.97
C SER A 212 14.46 -14.09 -1.30
N ILE A 213 13.19 -13.78 -1.08
CA ILE A 213 12.59 -12.46 -1.23
C ILE A 213 12.32 -11.94 0.17
N ALA A 214 12.92 -10.80 0.54
CA ALA A 214 12.97 -10.39 1.93
C ALA A 214 12.76 -8.90 2.16
N VAL A 215 12.30 -8.60 3.38
CA VAL A 215 12.16 -7.27 3.94
C VAL A 215 12.93 -7.23 5.26
N THR A 216 13.68 -6.16 5.48
CA THR A 216 14.42 -5.96 6.73
C THR A 216 14.62 -4.49 7.03
N ASP A 217 14.77 -4.16 8.30
CA ASP A 217 15.33 -2.87 8.69
C ASP A 217 16.78 -2.67 8.21
N LYS A 218 17.23 -1.42 8.26
CA LYS A 218 18.62 -1.03 7.92
C LYS A 218 19.66 -1.60 8.89
N GLY A 219 19.25 -2.19 10.00
CA GLY A 219 20.12 -2.73 11.05
C GLY A 219 20.60 -4.16 10.79
N ILE A 220 20.39 -4.70 9.59
CA ILE A 220 20.95 -6.01 9.24
C ILE A 220 22.47 -5.92 9.10
N SER A 221 23.16 -6.83 9.78
CA SER A 221 24.62 -6.86 9.79
C SER A 221 25.14 -7.36 8.43
N ARG A 222 26.22 -6.75 7.93
CA ARG A 222 26.77 -7.03 6.58
C ARG A 222 27.94 -8.02 6.59
N LYS A 223 28.64 -8.14 7.72
CA LYS A 223 29.90 -8.87 7.86
C LYS A 223 29.84 -9.92 8.97
N GLY A 224 29.58 -11.18 8.61
CA GLY A 224 29.68 -12.34 9.52
C GLY A 224 28.85 -13.55 9.06
N ARG A 225 28.95 -14.65 9.82
CA ARG A 225 28.41 -15.98 9.47
C ARG A 225 27.30 -16.49 10.42
N GLY A 226 26.87 -15.69 11.39
CA GLY A 226 25.89 -16.08 12.42
C GLY A 226 24.42 -15.91 12.01
N SER A 227 23.50 -16.03 12.97
CA SER A 227 22.06 -15.84 12.73
C SER A 227 21.68 -14.41 12.36
N ASP A 228 22.51 -13.43 12.73
CA ASP A 228 22.18 -12.00 12.64
C ASP A 228 22.34 -11.41 11.23
N TYR A 229 22.67 -12.27 10.26
CA TYR A 229 23.02 -11.90 8.90
C TYR A 229 22.06 -12.50 7.85
N ARG A 230 21.22 -13.48 8.24
CA ARG A 230 20.23 -14.11 7.37
C ARG A 230 18.90 -13.36 7.43
N PHE A 231 18.29 -13.10 6.28
CA PHE A 231 16.93 -12.53 6.26
C PHE A 231 15.92 -13.50 6.91
N GLY A 232 14.91 -12.96 7.57
CA GLY A 232 13.89 -13.75 8.29
C GLY A 232 14.32 -14.25 9.69
N TRP A 233 15.57 -14.04 10.10
CA TRP A 233 16.11 -14.57 11.36
C TRP A 233 16.15 -13.53 12.50
N LYS A 234 15.82 -12.27 12.21
CA LYS A 234 15.63 -11.19 13.20
C LYS A 234 14.14 -10.90 13.41
N LYS A 235 13.81 -10.25 14.53
CA LYS A 235 12.45 -9.78 14.84
C LYS A 235 11.88 -8.83 13.78
N ASN A 236 12.73 -7.98 13.20
CA ASN A 236 12.36 -6.97 12.20
C ASN A 236 12.79 -7.39 10.78
N SER A 237 12.86 -8.70 10.53
CA SER A 237 13.19 -9.23 9.21
C SER A 237 12.27 -10.39 8.87
N TRP A 238 11.75 -10.34 7.65
CA TRP A 238 10.90 -11.36 7.07
C TRP A 238 11.53 -11.81 5.76
N SER A 239 11.49 -13.11 5.50
CA SER A 239 12.00 -13.68 4.26
C SER A 239 11.07 -14.77 3.78
N LEU A 240 10.71 -14.71 2.51
CA LEU A 240 10.03 -15.76 1.79
C LEU A 240 11.05 -16.52 0.97
N GLU A 241 11.23 -17.79 1.30
CA GLU A 241 12.05 -18.72 0.53
C GLU A 241 11.21 -19.42 -0.50
N CYS A 242 11.64 -19.29 -1.76
CA CYS A 242 11.00 -19.86 -2.92
C CYS A 242 11.86 -20.99 -3.47
N PHE A 243 11.32 -22.20 -3.46
CA PHE A 243 11.84 -23.37 -4.16
C PHE A 243 10.96 -23.66 -5.38
N LYS A 244 11.37 -24.60 -6.24
CA LYS A 244 10.61 -24.95 -7.44
C LYS A 244 9.18 -25.42 -7.14
N LEU A 245 8.98 -26.14 -6.04
CA LEU A 245 7.72 -26.81 -5.69
C LEU A 245 7.20 -26.48 -4.27
N SER A 246 7.88 -25.60 -3.54
CA SER A 246 7.51 -25.26 -2.16
C SER A 246 7.92 -23.84 -1.81
N TYR A 247 7.23 -23.30 -0.81
CA TYR A 247 7.47 -21.96 -0.28
C TYR A 247 7.52 -22.04 1.24
N SER A 248 8.42 -21.29 1.86
CA SER A 248 8.48 -21.17 3.31
C SER A 248 8.71 -19.73 3.73
N VAL A 249 8.02 -19.26 4.76
CA VAL A 249 8.27 -17.95 5.37
C VAL A 249 9.12 -18.11 6.61
N TRP A 250 10.16 -17.27 6.70
CA TRP A 250 11.02 -17.13 7.85
C TRP A 250 10.75 -15.80 8.56
N HIS A 251 10.47 -15.89 9.86
CA HIS A 251 10.41 -14.73 10.76
C HIS A 251 10.92 -15.11 12.14
N ASN A 252 11.82 -14.30 12.71
CA ASN A 252 12.37 -14.50 14.04
C ASN A 252 12.90 -15.94 14.29
N LYS A 253 13.60 -16.50 13.29
CA LYS A 253 14.17 -17.87 13.28
C LYS A 253 13.15 -19.01 13.24
N ASN A 254 11.87 -18.69 13.12
CA ASN A 254 10.82 -19.68 12.89
C ASN A 254 10.54 -19.78 11.39
N GLN A 255 10.35 -21.02 10.93
CA GLN A 255 9.96 -21.34 9.57
C GLN A 255 8.51 -21.82 9.57
N THR A 256 7.72 -21.31 8.64
CA THR A 256 6.36 -21.77 8.37
C THR A 256 6.24 -22.11 6.90
N ASP A 257 5.86 -23.34 6.59
CA ASP A 257 5.65 -23.77 5.20
C ASP A 257 4.32 -23.24 4.65
N ILE A 258 4.38 -22.74 3.43
CA ILE A 258 3.21 -22.26 2.69
C ILE A 258 2.87 -23.30 1.61
N PRO A 259 1.59 -23.71 1.51
CA PRO A 259 1.16 -24.60 0.43
C PRO A 259 1.49 -23.98 -0.93
N ALA A 260 2.19 -24.73 -1.78
CA ALA A 260 2.41 -24.30 -3.14
C ALA A 260 1.07 -24.24 -3.90
N PRO A 261 0.81 -23.19 -4.70
CA PRO A 261 -0.32 -23.22 -5.62
C PRO A 261 -0.18 -24.41 -6.59
N PRO A 262 -1.29 -24.93 -7.13
CA PRO A 262 -1.23 -26.04 -8.08
C PRO A 262 -0.34 -25.67 -9.27
N PRO A 263 0.46 -26.61 -9.79
CA PRO A 263 1.42 -26.32 -10.85
C PRO A 263 0.69 -25.78 -12.09
N PRO A 264 1.18 -24.70 -12.71
CA PRO A 264 0.60 -24.20 -13.95
C PRO A 264 0.79 -25.23 -15.07
N THR A 265 -0.15 -25.27 -16.02
CA THR A 265 -0.14 -26.17 -17.18
C THR A 265 0.94 -25.85 -18.23
N ALA A 266 1.78 -24.83 -17.99
CA ALA A 266 2.92 -24.44 -18.83
C ALA A 266 4.07 -23.90 -17.95
N GLU A 267 5.29 -23.87 -18.49
CA GLU A 267 6.46 -23.20 -17.89
C GLU A 267 6.15 -21.69 -17.76
N GLN A 268 5.66 -21.27 -16.59
CA GLN A 268 5.36 -19.88 -16.26
C GLN A 268 6.39 -19.36 -15.26
N GLU A 269 6.97 -18.21 -15.55
CA GLU A 269 7.77 -17.44 -14.59
C GLU A 269 6.90 -17.05 -13.39
N CYS A 270 7.41 -17.26 -12.17
CA CYS A 270 6.66 -16.97 -10.96
C CYS A 270 6.81 -15.48 -10.62
N VAL A 271 5.71 -14.73 -10.74
CA VAL A 271 5.61 -13.33 -10.28
C VAL A 271 5.09 -13.34 -8.85
N MET A 272 5.84 -12.75 -7.92
CA MET A 272 5.46 -12.64 -6.52
C MET A 272 5.20 -11.18 -6.16
N MET A 273 4.01 -10.89 -5.67
CA MET A 273 3.61 -9.56 -5.21
C MET A 273 3.74 -9.48 -3.68
N MET A 274 4.63 -8.60 -3.21
CA MET A 274 4.81 -8.31 -1.79
C MET A 274 4.16 -6.96 -1.49
N VAL A 275 3.36 -6.91 -0.43
CA VAL A 275 2.78 -5.68 0.11
C VAL A 275 3.33 -5.47 1.50
N GLU A 276 4.03 -4.36 1.69
CA GLU A 276 4.58 -3.97 2.97
C GLU A 276 3.85 -2.74 3.50
N GLU A 277 3.55 -2.75 4.79
CA GLU A 277 3.00 -1.61 5.52
C GLU A 277 3.97 -1.22 6.62
N CYS A 278 4.75 -0.16 6.40
CA CYS A 278 5.64 0.36 7.42
C CYS A 278 4.91 1.41 8.27
N VAL A 279 4.83 1.19 9.58
CA VAL A 279 4.48 2.24 10.54
C VAL A 279 5.75 3.03 10.83
N CYS A 280 5.84 4.26 10.30
CA CYS A 280 6.92 5.17 10.68
C CYS A 280 6.67 5.64 12.12
N THR A 281 7.38 5.09 13.09
CA THR A 281 7.48 5.71 14.41
C THR A 281 8.48 6.86 14.29
N GLY A 282 7.95 8.10 14.24
CA GLY A 282 8.75 9.32 14.36
C GLY A 282 9.38 9.47 15.74
#